data_AF-A0A3R6Z120-F1
#
_entry.id   AF-A0A3R6Z120-F1
#
_cell.length_a   1.000
_cell.length_b   1.000
_cell.length_c   1.000
_cell.angle_alpha   90.00
_cell.angle_beta   90.00
_cell.angle_gamma   90.00
#
_symmetry.space_group_name_H-M   'P 1'
#
loop_
_entity.id
_entity.type
_entity.pdbx_description
1 polymer ?
#
loop_
_entity_poly.entity_id
_entity_poly.type
_entity_poly.pdbx_seq_one_letter_code
_entity_poly.pdbx_strand_id
1 'polypeptide(L)'
;MVNDERSNEFIAKTTLTTRYNMQLPKLPELETELYYWIIMANAKHCSVTGSIILRKAENLAKTMGFENAARFSNGLLHRFQKRFGLRMFRLHG
;
A
#
# COMPACT_ATOMS: atom_id res chain seq x y z
N MET A 1 25.01 4.14 0.59
CA MET A 1 23.88 3.56 -0.17
C MET A 1 23.53 2.25 0.51
N VAL A 2 22.53 2.26 1.40
CA VAL A 2 22.03 1.03 2.03
C VAL A 2 21.01 0.42 1.08
N ASN A 3 21.43 -0.62 0.37
CA ASN A 3 20.54 -1.48 -0.40
C ASN A 3 19.69 -2.25 0.63
N ASP A 4 18.47 -1.77 0.89
CA ASP A 4 17.54 -2.40 1.81
C ASP A 4 16.86 -3.61 1.14
N GLU A 5 17.63 -4.68 0.97
CA GLU A 5 17.15 -5.99 0.50
C GLU A 5 16.17 -6.65 1.51
N ARG A 6 16.11 -6.13 2.74
CA ARG A 6 15.30 -6.63 3.85
C ARG A 6 13.79 -6.42 3.64
N SER A 7 13.44 -5.43 2.82
CA SER A 7 12.06 -5.06 2.53
C SER A 7 11.33 -6.09 1.66
N ASN A 8 12.03 -6.70 0.70
CA ASN A 8 11.46 -7.72 -0.19
C ASN A 8 11.21 -9.04 0.56
N GLU A 9 12.11 -9.39 1.48
CA GLU A 9 12.01 -10.59 2.29
C GLU A 9 10.84 -10.52 3.31
N PHE A 10 10.51 -9.31 3.79
CA PHE A 10 9.40 -9.11 4.73
C PHE A 10 8.03 -9.36 4.09
N ILE A 11 7.81 -8.84 2.86
CA ILE A 11 6.57 -9.14 2.11
C ILE A 11 6.49 -10.64 1.81
N ALA A 12 7.58 -11.26 1.37
CA ALA A 12 7.62 -12.69 1.07
C ALA A 12 7.28 -13.55 2.30
N LYS A 13 7.85 -13.25 3.48
CA LYS A 13 7.60 -14.02 4.71
C LYS A 13 6.16 -13.91 5.20
N THR A 14 5.54 -12.72 5.14
CA THR A 14 4.13 -12.54 5.52
C THR A 14 3.18 -13.27 4.55
N THR A 15 3.53 -13.41 3.27
CA THR A 15 2.68 -14.10 2.28
C THR A 15 2.66 -15.63 2.40
N LEU A 16 3.66 -16.24 3.05
CA LEU A 16 3.83 -17.70 3.07
C LEU A 16 3.00 -18.42 4.16
N THR A 17 2.53 -17.73 5.19
CA THR A 17 1.94 -18.39 6.38
C THR A 17 0.42 -18.59 6.32
N THR A 18 -0.29 -18.09 5.31
CA THR A 18 -1.76 -18.23 5.27
C THR A 18 -2.23 -18.64 3.89
N ARG A 19 -2.63 -19.91 3.77
CA ARG A 19 -3.23 -20.54 2.58
C ARG A 19 -4.58 -19.93 2.20
N TYR A 20 -4.60 -18.66 1.82
CA TYR A 20 -5.70 -18.05 1.10
C TYR A 20 -5.12 -17.35 -0.12
N ASN A 21 -5.85 -17.46 -1.22
CA ASN A 21 -5.62 -16.94 -2.56
C ASN A 21 -5.35 -15.41 -2.55
N MET A 22 -4.24 -14.97 -1.95
CA MET A 22 -3.82 -13.58 -1.92
C MET A 22 -3.27 -13.28 -3.30
N GLN A 23 -4.14 -12.84 -4.20
CA GLN A 23 -3.74 -12.37 -5.53
C GLN A 23 -2.56 -11.43 -5.38
N LEU A 24 -1.49 -11.65 -6.16
CA LEU A 24 -0.32 -10.77 -6.14
C LEU A 24 -0.75 -9.31 -6.39
N PRO A 25 -0.04 -8.33 -5.81
CA PRO A 25 -0.28 -6.93 -6.11
C PRO A 25 -0.13 -6.70 -7.62
N LYS A 26 -1.05 -5.93 -8.21
CA LYS A 26 -0.96 -5.59 -9.64
C LYS A 26 0.24 -4.70 -9.94
N LEU A 27 0.65 -3.90 -8.95
CA LEU A 27 1.75 -2.93 -9.04
C LEU A 27 2.56 -2.99 -7.74
N PRO A 28 3.44 -3.99 -7.54
CA PRO A 28 4.19 -4.18 -6.30
C PRO A 28 5.08 -2.97 -5.95
N GLU A 29 5.74 -2.36 -6.93
CA GLU A 29 6.60 -1.19 -6.69
C GLU A 29 5.79 0.00 -6.17
N LEU A 30 4.63 0.26 -6.80
CA LEU A 30 3.73 1.33 -6.39
C LEU A 30 3.14 1.08 -5.00
N GLU A 31 2.70 -0.15 -4.71
CA GLU A 31 2.15 -0.50 -3.40
C GLU A 31 3.22 -0.32 -2.29
N THR A 32 4.47 -0.63 -2.59
CA THR A 32 5.60 -0.47 -1.66
C THR A 32 5.85 1.01 -1.33
N GLU A 33 5.97 1.86 -2.35
CA GLU A 33 6.15 3.31 -2.17
C GLU A 33 4.97 3.96 -1.44
N LEU A 34 3.75 3.52 -1.75
CA LEU A 34 2.56 3.98 -1.07
C LEU A 34 2.57 3.59 0.41
N TYR A 35 2.98 2.37 0.74
CA TYR A 35 3.11 1.91 2.12
C TYR A 35 4.15 2.73 2.90
N TYR A 36 5.33 2.97 2.34
CA TYR A 36 6.35 3.81 2.96
C TYR A 36 5.86 5.22 3.26
N TRP A 37 5.16 5.82 2.31
CA TRP A 37 4.57 7.13 2.51
C TRP A 37 3.54 7.15 3.65
N ILE A 38 2.71 6.11 3.79
CA ILE A 38 1.74 5.99 4.91
C ILE A 38 2.48 5.88 6.25
N ILE A 39 3.53 5.07 6.34
CA ILE A 39 4.33 4.93 7.57
C ILE A 39 4.94 6.28 7.97
N MET A 40 5.51 7.01 7.02
CA MET A 40 6.05 8.35 7.29
C MET A 40 4.97 9.35 7.71
N ALA A 41 3.79 9.30 7.11
CA ALA A 41 2.67 10.18 7.48
C ALA A 41 2.17 9.88 8.91
N ASN A 42 2.04 8.60 9.26
CA ASN A 42 1.66 8.18 10.60
C ASN A 42 2.70 8.57 11.66
N ALA A 43 3.99 8.47 11.34
CA ALA A 43 5.07 8.94 12.22
C ALA A 43 5.02 10.45 12.48
N LYS A 44 4.40 11.21 11.57
CA LYS A 44 4.14 12.66 11.72
C LYS A 44 2.76 12.96 12.32
N HIS A 45 2.10 11.97 12.92
CA HIS A 45 0.75 12.07 13.50
C HIS A 45 -0.32 12.58 12.53
N CYS A 46 -0.11 12.42 11.21
CA CYS A 46 -1.08 12.81 10.21
C CYS A 46 -2.11 11.68 10.02
N SER A 47 -3.39 12.01 10.11
CA SER A 47 -4.47 11.06 9.78
C SER A 47 -4.58 10.89 8.27
N VAL A 48 -4.28 9.69 7.77
CA VAL A 48 -4.38 9.37 6.34
C VAL A 48 -5.65 8.57 6.10
N THR A 49 -6.68 9.24 5.57
CA THR A 49 -7.95 8.58 5.22
C THR A 49 -7.86 7.82 3.88
N GLY A 50 -8.80 6.91 3.62
CA GLY A 50 -8.79 6.08 2.42
C GLY A 50 -8.78 6.89 1.11
N SER A 51 -9.48 8.03 1.08
CA SER A 51 -9.49 8.94 -0.08
C SER A 51 -8.13 9.62 -0.30
N ILE A 52 -7.41 9.95 0.78
CA ILE A 52 -6.05 10.50 0.70
C ILE A 52 -5.10 9.40 0.17
N ILE A 53 -5.23 8.16 0.66
CA ILE A 53 -4.43 7.02 0.18
C ILE A 53 -4.64 6.82 -1.33
N LEU A 54 -5.90 6.79 -1.79
CA LEU A 54 -6.22 6.61 -3.21
C LEU A 54 -5.64 7.73 -4.08
N ARG A 55 -5.77 9.00 -3.65
CA ARG A 55 -5.22 10.13 -4.39
C ARG A 55 -3.70 10.12 -4.44
N LYS A 56 -3.04 9.72 -3.34
CA LYS A 56 -1.58 9.54 -3.34
C LYS A 56 -1.16 8.41 -4.27
N ALA A 57 -1.87 7.29 -4.27
CA ALA A 57 -1.61 6.15 -5.15
C ALA A 57 -1.72 6.55 -6.63
N GLU A 58 -2.75 7.31 -7.00
CA GLU A 58 -2.92 7.81 -8.37
C GLU A 58 -1.77 8.75 -8.77
N ASN A 59 -1.35 9.65 -7.88
CA ASN A 59 -0.22 10.53 -8.15
C ASN A 59 1.10 9.75 -8.31
N LEU A 60 1.35 8.75 -7.47
CA LEU A 60 2.51 7.87 -7.61
C LEU A 60 2.49 7.12 -8.94
N ALA A 61 1.33 6.62 -9.36
CA ALA A 61 1.19 5.96 -10.65
C ALA A 61 1.52 6.88 -11.82
N LYS A 62 1.05 8.13 -11.81
CA LYS A 62 1.40 9.13 -12.83
C LYS A 62 2.90 9.39 -12.86
N THR A 63 3.52 9.58 -11.69
CA THR A 63 4.97 9.81 -11.59
C THR A 63 5.79 8.61 -12.08
N MET A 64 5.29 7.39 -11.92
CA MET A 64 5.97 6.16 -12.33
C MET A 64 5.59 5.67 -13.74
N GLY A 65 4.66 6.33 -14.44
CA GLY A 65 4.17 5.90 -15.76
C GLY A 65 3.17 4.73 -15.72
N PHE A 66 2.51 4.48 -14.59
CA PHE A 66 1.53 3.41 -14.37
C PHE A 66 0.07 3.89 -14.36
N GLU A 67 -0.21 5.08 -14.86
CA GLU A 67 -1.52 5.74 -14.80
C GLU A 67 -2.71 4.88 -15.31
N ASN A 68 -2.46 4.01 -16.28
CA ASN A 68 -3.48 3.13 -16.86
C ASN A 68 -3.41 1.67 -16.37
N ALA A 69 -2.49 1.35 -15.47
CA ALA A 69 -2.24 -0.04 -15.06
C ALA A 69 -3.24 -0.56 -14.01
N ALA A 70 -3.93 0.34 -13.29
CA ALA A 70 -4.94 -0.03 -12.32
C ALA A 70 -6.00 1.06 -12.11
N ARG A 71 -7.22 0.62 -11.77
CA ARG A 71 -8.28 1.52 -11.29
C ARG A 71 -8.11 1.76 -9.79
N PHE A 72 -7.76 2.99 -9.40
CA PHE A 72 -7.67 3.46 -8.02
C PHE A 72 -9.06 3.53 -7.37
N SER A 73 -9.54 2.38 -6.92
CA SER A 73 -10.89 2.17 -6.38
C SER A 73 -10.85 1.68 -4.94
N ASN A 74 -11.97 1.78 -4.23
CA ASN A 74 -12.11 1.22 -2.88
C ASN A 74 -11.79 -0.28 -2.82
N GLY A 75 -12.02 -1.03 -3.90
CA GLY A 75 -11.66 -2.45 -3.97
C GLY A 75 -10.14 -2.69 -4.04
N LEU A 76 -9.39 -1.81 -4.71
CA LEU A 76 -7.92 -1.84 -4.69
C LEU A 76 -7.42 -1.47 -3.30
N LEU A 77 -7.91 -0.35 -2.74
CA LEU A 77 -7.56 0.09 -1.40
C LEU A 77 -7.80 -1.00 -0.34
N HIS A 78 -8.95 -1.68 -0.39
CA HIS A 78 -9.28 -2.75 0.56
C HIS A 78 -8.27 -3.92 0.47
N ARG A 79 -7.90 -4.34 -0.74
CA ARG A 79 -6.88 -5.38 -0.94
C ARG A 79 -5.50 -4.94 -0.46
N PHE A 80 -5.10 -3.71 -0.77
CA PHE A 80 -3.86 -3.10 -0.30
C PHE A 80 -3.80 -3.07 1.23
N GLN A 81 -4.85 -2.57 1.89
CA GLN A 81 -4.94 -2.53 3.35
C GLN A 81 -4.83 -3.92 3.98
N LYS A 82 -5.53 -4.91 3.40
CA LYS A 82 -5.45 -6.30 3.86
C LYS A 82 -4.04 -6.87 3.69
N ARG A 83 -3.36 -6.56 2.59
CA ARG A 83 -2.01 -7.05 2.28
C ARG A 83 -0.95 -6.49 3.25
N PHE A 84 -1.03 -5.20 3.56
CA PHE A 84 -0.09 -4.52 4.45
C PHE A 84 -0.54 -4.46 5.92
N GLY A 85 -1.63 -5.14 6.28
CA GLY A 85 -2.16 -5.16 7.65
C GLY A 85 -2.56 -3.78 8.19
N LEU A 86 -2.91 -2.84 7.31
CA LEU A 86 -3.26 -1.47 7.70
C LEU A 86 -4.64 -1.46 8.38
N ARG A 87 -4.65 -1.26 9.70
CA ARG A 87 -5.87 -1.07 10.48
C ARG A 87 -6.27 0.39 10.43
N MET A 88 -7.26 0.72 9.60
CA MET A 88 -7.90 2.04 9.66
C MET A 88 -8.87 2.03 10.83
N PHE A 89 -8.58 2.81 11.88
CA PHE A 89 -9.60 3.16 12.85
C PHE A 89 -10.63 4.02 12.13
N ARG A 90 -11.85 3.49 11.95
CA ARG A 90 -12.97 4.35 11.57
C ARG A 90 -13.19 5.26 12.77
N LEU A 91 -12.76 6.51 12.67
CA LEU A 91 -13.27 7.57 13.54
C LEU A 91 -14.74 7.71 13.18
N HIS A 92 -15.60 7.05 13.94
CA HIS A 92 -17.02 7.36 13.99
C HIS A 92 -17.10 8.72 14.70
N GLY A 93 -17.62 9.73 13.99
CA GLY A 93 -17.99 11.00 14.60
C GLY A 93 -19.13 10.82 15.58
#